data_AF-A0A9W8QE66-F1
#
_entry.id   AF-A0A9W8QE66-F1
#
_cell.length_a   1.000
_cell.length_b   1.000
_cell.length_c   1.000
_cell.angle_alpha   90.00
_cell.angle_beta   90.00
_cell.angle_gamma   90.00
#
_symmetry.space_group_name_H-M   'P 1'
#
loop_
_entity.id
_entity.type
_entity.pdbx_description
1 polymer ?
#
loop_
_entity_poly.entity_id
_entity_poly.type
_entity_poly.pdbx_seq_one_letter_code
_entity_poly.pdbx_strand_id
1 'polypeptide(L)'
;MDATTTERTYTDEELDREWKPTSRRPLSTIARSFSDELMDIFRIDNSVADLDHQVDTRRAKVNRNTMELASLEARLREMEERLKQSKQGQRSRPDLELNTSDMAKQAPTHAPPPPPTKDDKARSRPGTARAPQQAPSAGNMPPTPGGSEDGDHQ
;
A
#
# COMPACT_ATOMS: atom_id res chain seq x y z
N MET A 1 -52.85 -29.75 -59.31
CA MET A 1 -52.53 -28.31 -59.21
C MET A 1 -51.75 -28.02 -57.91
N ASP A 2 -50.80 -28.91 -57.62
CA ASP A 2 -49.35 -28.67 -57.54
C ASP A 2 -48.86 -27.71 -56.44
N ALA A 3 -48.57 -28.31 -55.28
CA ALA A 3 -47.72 -27.73 -54.25
C ALA A 3 -46.26 -27.78 -54.74
N THR A 4 -45.80 -26.69 -55.35
CA THR A 4 -44.41 -26.52 -55.74
C THR A 4 -43.57 -26.20 -54.49
N THR A 5 -43.12 -27.24 -53.80
CA THR A 5 -42.04 -27.13 -52.81
C THR A 5 -40.75 -26.87 -53.58
N THR A 6 -40.42 -25.58 -53.76
CA THR A 6 -39.14 -25.16 -54.31
C THR A 6 -38.06 -25.44 -53.27
N GLU A 7 -37.38 -26.58 -53.42
CA GLU A 7 -36.08 -26.88 -52.79
C GLU A 7 -35.08 -25.80 -53.21
N ARG A 8 -34.94 -24.74 -52.41
CA ARG A 8 -33.93 -23.69 -52.63
C ARG A 8 -32.61 -24.20 -52.08
N THR A 9 -31.75 -24.69 -52.97
CA THR A 9 -30.35 -24.99 -52.66
C THR A 9 -29.59 -23.69 -52.48
N TYR A 10 -29.27 -23.34 -51.22
CA TYR A 10 -28.40 -22.22 -50.90
C TYR A 10 -26.96 -22.57 -51.28
N THR A 11 -26.26 -21.62 -51.89
CA THR A 11 -24.81 -21.74 -52.09
C THR A 11 -24.07 -21.39 -50.80
N ASP A 12 -22.91 -22.00 -50.58
CA ASP A 12 -22.07 -21.78 -49.39
C ASP A 12 -21.78 -20.28 -49.18
N GLU A 13 -21.50 -19.58 -50.27
CA GLU A 13 -21.24 -18.13 -50.28
C GLU A 13 -22.46 -17.28 -49.89
N GLU A 14 -23.69 -17.74 -50.20
CA GLU A 14 -24.91 -17.09 -49.74
C GLU A 14 -25.16 -17.36 -48.25
N LEU A 15 -24.86 -18.58 -47.80
CA LEU A 15 -24.98 -18.99 -46.41
C LEU A 15 -24.05 -18.17 -45.49
N ASP A 16 -22.83 -17.91 -45.95
CA ASP A 16 -21.85 -17.07 -45.25
C ASP A 16 -22.27 -15.60 -45.17
N ARG A 17 -22.88 -15.07 -46.24
CA ARG A 17 -23.38 -13.68 -46.26
C ARG A 17 -24.58 -13.47 -45.35
N GLU A 18 -25.42 -14.48 -45.23
CA GLU A 18 -26.63 -14.46 -44.40
C GLU A 18 -26.35 -14.83 -42.95
N TRP A 19 -25.12 -15.25 -42.63
CA TRP A 19 -24.70 -15.54 -41.27
C TRP A 19 -24.72 -14.28 -40.40
N LYS A 20 -25.80 -14.15 -39.62
CA LYS A 20 -25.93 -13.13 -38.57
C LYS A 20 -25.51 -13.77 -37.25
N PRO A 21 -24.56 -13.18 -36.50
CA PRO A 21 -24.24 -13.61 -35.15
C PRO A 21 -25.52 -13.55 -34.33
N THR A 22 -26.15 -14.70 -34.10
CA THR A 22 -27.32 -14.76 -33.25
C THR A 22 -26.81 -14.54 -31.83
N SER A 23 -27.14 -13.41 -31.19
CA SER A 23 -26.80 -13.11 -29.78
C SER A 23 -27.41 -14.11 -28.77
N ARG A 24 -27.85 -15.29 -29.19
CA ARG A 24 -28.32 -16.36 -28.33
C ARG A 24 -27.17 -17.31 -28.07
N ARG A 25 -26.89 -17.48 -26.79
CA ARG A 25 -25.92 -18.43 -26.24
C ARG A 25 -26.00 -19.77 -26.97
N PRO A 26 -24.86 -20.46 -27.23
CA PRO A 26 -24.86 -21.76 -27.88
C PRO A 26 -25.87 -22.70 -27.20
N LEU A 27 -26.72 -23.39 -27.98
CA LEU A 27 -27.74 -24.27 -27.42
C LEU A 27 -27.13 -25.56 -26.86
N SER A 28 -25.99 -25.99 -27.38
CA SER A 28 -25.28 -27.19 -26.93
C SER A 28 -24.46 -26.90 -25.66
N THR A 29 -24.56 -27.80 -24.67
CA THR A 29 -23.82 -27.73 -23.42
C THR A 29 -22.29 -27.76 -23.64
N ILE A 30 -21.82 -28.58 -24.59
CA ILE A 30 -20.39 -28.68 -24.95
C ILE A 30 -19.86 -27.37 -25.55
N ALA A 31 -20.62 -26.72 -26.43
CA ALA A 31 -20.16 -25.46 -27.01
C ALA A 31 -20.21 -24.31 -25.99
N ARG A 32 -21.11 -24.36 -25.00
CA ARG A 32 -21.06 -23.44 -23.85
C ARG A 32 -19.79 -23.64 -23.05
N SER A 33 -19.50 -24.87 -22.60
CA SER A 33 -18.28 -25.13 -21.82
C SER A 33 -17.01 -24.81 -22.59
N PHE A 34 -16.99 -25.12 -23.90
CA PHE A 34 -15.87 -24.78 -24.76
C PHE A 34 -15.72 -23.27 -24.96
N SER A 35 -16.82 -22.52 -25.14
CA SER A 35 -16.76 -21.06 -25.23
C SER A 35 -16.30 -20.43 -23.91
N ASP A 36 -16.79 -20.93 -22.77
CA ASP A 36 -16.39 -20.47 -21.44
C ASP A 36 -14.88 -20.73 -21.20
N GLU A 37 -14.37 -21.89 -21.63
CA GLU A 37 -12.95 -22.21 -21.59
C GLU A 37 -12.11 -21.30 -22.50
N LEU A 38 -12.59 -20.96 -23.70
CA LEU A 38 -11.92 -19.98 -24.55
C LEU A 38 -11.96 -18.58 -23.95
N MET A 39 -13.07 -18.18 -23.35
CA MET A 39 -13.19 -16.90 -22.66
C MET A 39 -12.23 -16.81 -21.47
N ASP A 40 -11.97 -17.92 -20.77
CA ASP A 40 -10.97 -18.01 -19.68
C ASP A 40 -9.52 -18.06 -20.21
N ILE A 41 -9.22 -18.90 -21.21
CA ILE A 41 -7.89 -19.01 -21.84
C ILE A 41 -7.44 -17.67 -22.41
N PHE A 42 -8.32 -17.02 -23.17
CA PHE A 42 -8.03 -15.71 -23.77
C PHE A 42 -8.36 -14.55 -22.83
N ARG A 43 -8.89 -14.85 -21.64
CA ARG A 43 -9.31 -13.89 -20.60
C ARG A 43 -10.05 -12.70 -21.19
N ILE A 44 -10.99 -12.99 -22.09
CA ILE A 44 -11.67 -12.01 -22.96
C ILE A 44 -12.53 -11.06 -22.11
N ASP A 45 -13.10 -11.55 -21.01
CA ASP A 45 -14.00 -10.78 -20.15
C ASP A 45 -13.29 -10.03 -19.01
N ASN A 46 -12.05 -10.40 -18.64
CA ASN A 46 -11.32 -9.80 -17.52
C ASN A 46 -9.81 -9.93 -17.74
N SER A 47 -9.15 -9.01 -18.44
CA SER A 47 -7.68 -9.13 -18.48
C SER A 47 -6.92 -7.88 -18.85
N VAL A 48 -6.84 -7.51 -20.13
CA VAL A 48 -5.66 -6.75 -20.55
C VAL A 48 -5.74 -5.28 -20.11
N ALA A 49 -6.87 -4.62 -20.32
CA ALA A 49 -7.06 -3.22 -19.92
C ALA A 49 -7.02 -3.04 -18.39
N ASP A 50 -7.60 -3.97 -17.64
CA ASP A 50 -7.59 -3.93 -16.17
C ASP A 50 -6.20 -4.25 -15.60
N LEU A 51 -5.47 -5.18 -16.21
CA LEU A 51 -4.06 -5.44 -15.87
C LEU A 51 -3.20 -4.21 -16.16
N ASP A 52 -3.41 -3.54 -17.29
CA ASP A 52 -2.68 -2.32 -17.67
C ASP A 52 -2.92 -1.20 -16.65
N HIS A 53 -4.19 -0.94 -16.31
CA HIS A 53 -4.55 0.04 -15.29
C HIS A 53 -3.96 -0.31 -13.90
N GLN A 54 -3.93 -1.60 -13.53
CA GLN A 54 -3.29 -2.05 -12.29
C GLN A 54 -1.77 -1.84 -12.32
N VAL A 55 -1.12 -2.10 -13.45
CA VAL A 55 0.32 -1.89 -13.61
C VAL A 55 0.65 -0.40 -13.47
N ASP A 56 -0.10 0.48 -14.15
CA ASP A 56 0.08 1.92 -14.05
C ASP A 56 -0.12 2.44 -12.63
N THR A 57 -1.17 1.98 -11.95
CA THR A 57 -1.45 2.32 -10.56
C THR A 57 -0.29 1.89 -9.64
N ARG A 58 0.21 0.66 -9.82
CA ARG A 58 1.34 0.14 -9.04
C ARG A 58 2.61 0.94 -9.34
N ARG A 59 2.88 1.26 -10.60
CA ARG A 59 4.03 2.05 -11.02
C ARG A 59 4.02 3.44 -10.41
N ALA A 60 2.89 4.12 -10.43
CA ALA A 60 2.72 5.42 -9.79
C ALA A 60 3.00 5.37 -8.28
N LYS A 61 2.49 4.33 -7.59
CA LYS A 61 2.73 4.11 -6.16
C LYS A 61 4.21 3.87 -5.86
N VAL A 62 4.87 3.01 -6.65
CA VAL A 62 6.31 2.73 -6.48
C VAL A 62 7.14 3.99 -6.70
N ASN A 63 6.89 4.73 -7.78
CA ASN A 63 7.60 5.98 -8.07
C ASN A 63 7.47 6.98 -6.92
N ARG A 64 6.26 7.16 -6.38
CA ARG A 64 6.04 8.01 -5.21
C ARG A 64 6.87 7.57 -4.01
N ASN A 65 6.81 6.30 -3.66
CA ASN A 65 7.56 5.75 -2.53
C ASN A 65 9.07 5.92 -2.73
N THR A 66 9.58 5.68 -3.94
CA THR A 66 10.99 5.87 -4.28
C THR A 66 11.43 7.32 -4.10
N MET A 67 10.61 8.29 -4.53
CA MET A 67 10.91 9.72 -4.33
C MET A 67 10.91 10.11 -2.86
N GLU A 68 9.93 9.62 -2.09
CA GLU A 68 9.87 9.85 -0.64
C GLU A 68 11.10 9.26 0.06
N LEU A 69 11.49 8.02 -0.26
CA LEU A 69 12.70 7.37 0.26
C LEU A 69 13.97 8.14 -0.11
N ALA A 70 14.13 8.55 -1.36
CA ALA A 70 15.29 9.34 -1.80
C ALA A 70 15.40 10.67 -1.01
N SER A 71 14.26 11.32 -0.72
CA SER A 71 14.24 12.55 0.07
C SER A 71 14.66 12.31 1.53
N LEU A 72 14.24 11.19 2.12
CA LEU A 72 14.60 10.80 3.48
C LEU A 72 16.07 10.43 3.57
N GLU A 73 16.60 9.67 2.62
CA GLU A 73 18.01 9.31 2.53
C GLU A 73 18.91 10.54 2.36
N ALA A 74 18.51 11.51 1.53
CA ALA A 74 19.24 12.77 1.37
C ALA A 74 19.29 13.55 2.68
N ARG A 75 18.16 13.64 3.40
CA ARG A 75 18.09 14.31 4.70
C ARG A 75 18.92 13.60 5.76
N LEU A 76 18.89 12.27 5.81
CA LEU A 76 19.71 11.49 6.73
C LEU A 76 21.20 11.70 6.46
N ARG A 77 21.62 11.66 5.18
CA ARG A 77 22.99 11.93 4.78
C ARG A 77 23.47 13.33 5.17
N GLU A 78 22.63 14.34 4.98
CA GLU A 78 22.94 15.71 5.40
C GLU A 78 23.14 15.80 6.92
N MET A 79 22.25 15.17 7.71
CA MET A 79 22.37 15.16 9.16
C MET A 79 23.60 14.38 9.64
N GLU A 80 23.93 13.27 8.98
CA GLU A 80 25.14 12.49 9.26
C GLU A 80 26.41 13.30 8.99
N GLU A 81 26.45 14.06 7.89
CA GLU A 81 27.59 14.92 7.56
C GLU A 81 27.75 16.04 8.59
N ARG A 82 26.66 16.72 8.97
CA ARG A 82 26.67 17.73 10.05
C ARG A 82 27.16 17.14 11.36
N LEU A 83 26.70 15.93 11.72
CA LEU A 83 27.15 15.26 12.94
C LEU A 83 28.64 14.91 12.86
N LYS A 84 29.12 14.41 11.72
CA LYS A 84 30.54 14.09 11.52
C LYS A 84 31.42 15.35 11.62
N GLN A 85 31.02 16.45 11.01
CA GLN A 85 31.69 17.75 11.14
C GLN A 85 31.67 18.26 12.58
N SER A 86 30.55 18.13 13.30
CA SER A 86 30.47 18.52 14.71
C SER A 86 31.38 17.67 15.61
N LYS A 87 31.47 16.36 15.37
CA LYS A 87 32.38 15.44 16.08
C LYS A 87 33.84 15.73 15.76
N GLN A 88 34.16 16.08 14.51
CA GLN A 88 35.51 16.51 14.12
C GLN A 88 35.87 17.88 14.72
N GLY A 89 34.93 18.84 14.75
CA GLY A 89 35.12 20.15 15.38
C GLY A 89 35.19 20.11 16.91
N GLN A 90 34.49 19.16 17.55
CA GLN A 90 34.56 18.91 19.00
C GLN A 90 35.90 18.31 19.44
N ARG A 91 36.61 17.58 18.56
CA ARG A 91 37.98 17.11 18.84
C ARG A 91 39.05 18.21 18.74
N SER A 92 38.69 19.38 18.22
CA SER A 92 39.60 20.52 18.04
C SER A 92 39.24 21.74 18.89
N ARG A 93 38.24 21.66 19.78
CA ARG A 93 37.97 22.74 20.75
C ARG A 93 38.66 22.43 22.08
N PRO A 94 39.74 23.13 22.45
CA PRO A 94 40.05 23.27 23.87
C PRO A 94 38.92 24.11 24.47
N ASP A 95 38.35 23.60 25.56
CA ASP A 95 37.65 24.34 26.61
C ASP A 95 36.87 25.62 26.19
N LEU A 96 35.57 25.48 25.94
CA LEU A 96 34.66 26.59 26.16
C LEU A 96 33.72 26.20 27.30
N GLU A 97 34.11 26.64 28.50
CA GLU A 97 33.25 26.94 29.63
C GLU A 97 31.84 27.34 29.15
N LEU A 98 30.86 26.49 29.44
CA LEU A 98 29.45 26.85 29.40
C LEU A 98 29.21 27.83 30.56
N ASN A 99 29.42 29.12 30.30
CA ASN A 99 29.02 30.17 31.21
C ASN A 99 27.48 30.28 31.20
N THR A 100 26.82 29.53 32.08
CA THR A 100 25.37 29.53 32.27
C THR A 100 24.87 30.68 33.16
N SER A 101 25.54 31.84 33.17
CA SER A 101 25.23 32.92 34.13
C SER A 101 24.29 34.00 33.58
N ASP A 102 23.97 34.04 32.29
CA ASP A 102 23.31 35.20 31.65
C ASP A 102 21.90 34.96 31.10
N MET A 103 21.18 33.94 31.60
CA MET A 103 19.78 33.67 31.20
C MET A 103 18.79 33.82 32.37
N ALA A 104 19.06 34.73 33.30
CA ALA A 104 18.17 35.04 34.42
C ALA A 104 17.80 36.53 34.46
N LYS A 105 17.23 37.09 33.37
CA LYS A 105 16.59 38.43 33.39
C LYS A 105 15.73 38.67 32.15
N GLN A 106 14.64 37.91 32.00
CA GLN A 106 13.47 38.36 31.24
C GLN A 106 12.27 37.49 31.63
N ALA A 107 11.72 37.76 32.81
CA ALA A 107 10.38 37.30 33.18
C ALA A 107 9.37 38.26 32.53
N PRO A 108 8.41 37.80 31.70
CA PRO A 108 7.30 38.61 31.28
C PRO A 108 6.39 38.89 32.50
N THR A 109 6.14 40.17 32.76
CA THR A 109 5.11 40.64 33.69
C THR A 109 3.73 40.26 33.16
N HIS A 110 3.18 39.12 33.58
CA HIS A 110 1.75 38.87 33.50
C HIS A 110 1.30 38.15 34.78
N ALA A 111 0.30 38.73 35.45
CA ALA A 111 -0.28 38.18 36.66
C ALA A 111 -0.81 36.74 36.43
N PRO A 112 -0.75 35.85 37.44
CA PRO A 112 -1.23 34.49 37.28
C PRO A 112 -2.74 34.45 37.03
N PRO A 113 -3.24 33.60 36.12
CA PRO A 113 -4.67 33.39 35.93
C PRO A 113 -5.31 32.68 37.14
N PRO A 114 -6.62 32.87 37.41
CA PRO A 114 -7.30 32.20 38.50
C PRO A 114 -7.32 30.67 38.32
N PRO A 115 -7.38 29.89 39.41
CA PRO A 115 -7.33 28.43 39.34
C PRO A 115 -8.58 27.86 38.63
N PRO A 116 -8.41 26.79 37.81
CA PRO A 116 -9.52 26.18 37.08
C PRO A 116 -10.46 25.39 38.01
N THR A 117 -11.75 25.47 37.74
CA THR A 117 -12.81 24.65 38.34
C THR A 117 -12.66 23.18 37.94
N LYS A 118 -13.12 22.26 38.80
CA LYS A 118 -12.74 20.84 38.84
C LYS A 118 -13.26 19.93 37.71
N ASP A 119 -13.72 20.45 36.58
CA ASP A 119 -14.48 19.65 35.60
C ASP A 119 -13.85 19.47 34.21
N ASP A 120 -12.68 20.05 33.92
CA ASP A 120 -12.03 19.89 32.62
C ASP A 120 -10.82 18.95 32.65
N LYS A 121 -11.10 17.65 32.71
CA LYS A 121 -10.07 16.61 32.68
C LYS A 121 -10.01 15.86 31.35
N ALA A 122 -9.92 16.57 30.22
CA ALA A 122 -9.57 15.95 28.94
C ALA A 122 -9.18 16.96 27.85
N ARG A 123 -8.11 17.74 28.02
CA ARG A 123 -7.41 18.26 26.82
C ARG A 123 -5.96 18.64 27.06
N SER A 124 -5.11 17.98 26.26
CA SER A 124 -3.84 18.49 25.74
C SER A 124 -2.65 18.57 26.71
N ARG A 125 -1.93 17.43 26.83
CA ARG A 125 -0.46 17.44 26.96
C ARG A 125 0.14 16.83 25.70
N PRO A 126 1.02 17.54 24.97
CA PRO A 126 1.72 16.98 23.82
C PRO A 126 2.87 16.09 24.33
N GLY A 127 2.87 14.83 23.90
CA GLY A 127 3.98 13.90 24.09
C GLY A 127 3.94 13.10 25.41
N THR A 128 3.85 11.77 25.28
CA THR A 128 4.31 10.72 26.22
C THR A 128 3.36 10.06 27.24
N ALA A 129 2.03 10.18 27.16
CA ALA A 129 1.15 9.35 28.01
C ALA A 129 0.05 8.62 27.22
N ARG A 130 0.39 7.46 26.62
CA ARG A 130 -0.59 6.47 26.17
C ARG A 130 -1.22 5.85 27.42
N ALA A 131 -2.55 5.77 27.48
CA ALA A 131 -3.27 5.02 28.51
C ALA A 131 -2.73 3.59 28.61
N PRO A 132 -2.74 2.93 29.79
CA PRO A 132 -2.31 1.54 29.90
C PRO A 132 -3.27 0.67 29.08
N GLN A 133 -2.93 0.40 27.82
CA GLN A 133 -3.56 -0.69 27.08
C GLN A 133 -3.02 -1.98 27.69
N GLN A 134 -3.95 -2.72 28.28
CA GLN A 134 -3.76 -4.10 28.72
C GLN A 134 -3.10 -4.88 27.57
N ALA A 135 -1.98 -5.54 27.86
CA ALA A 135 -1.28 -6.34 26.86
C ALA A 135 -2.23 -7.41 26.31
N PRO A 136 -2.28 -7.66 24.98
CA PRO A 136 -2.99 -8.80 24.46
C PRO A 136 -2.41 -10.07 25.09
N SER A 137 -3.30 -10.87 25.69
CA SER A 137 -2.99 -12.16 26.30
C SER A 137 -2.14 -13.03 25.37
N ALA A 138 -1.21 -13.80 25.95
CA ALA A 138 -0.18 -14.60 25.29
C ALA A 138 -0.70 -15.77 24.41
N GLY A 139 -1.95 -15.72 23.94
CA GLY A 139 -2.61 -16.79 23.20
C GLY A 139 -2.68 -16.62 21.68
N ASN A 140 -2.36 -15.45 21.13
CA ASN A 140 -2.56 -15.16 19.70
C ASN A 140 -1.27 -14.88 18.92
N MET A 141 -0.14 -15.48 19.30
CA MET A 141 1.06 -15.46 18.45
C MET A 141 1.02 -16.68 17.50
N PRO A 142 1.23 -16.49 16.18
CA PRO A 142 1.49 -17.63 15.31
C PRO A 142 2.76 -18.36 15.82
N PRO A 143 2.81 -19.71 15.79
CA PRO A 143 4.00 -20.42 16.24
C PRO A 143 5.18 -19.93 15.42
N THR A 144 6.23 -19.47 16.11
CA THR A 144 7.53 -19.19 15.49
C THR A 144 7.99 -20.49 14.83
N PRO A 145 8.31 -20.48 13.53
CA PRO A 145 8.89 -21.64 12.86
C PRO A 145 10.15 -22.05 13.62
N GLY A 146 10.15 -23.28 14.16
CA GLY A 146 11.27 -23.80 14.94
C GLY A 146 12.56 -23.76 14.12
N GLY A 147 13.62 -23.22 14.72
CA GLY A 147 14.97 -23.42 14.22
C GLY A 147 15.27 -24.92 14.27
N SER A 148 15.58 -25.51 13.12
CA SER A 148 16.21 -26.81 13.03
C SER A 148 17.60 -26.71 13.67
N GLU A 149 17.68 -27.09 14.94
CA GLU A 149 18.94 -27.31 15.64
C GLU A 149 19.33 -28.77 15.42
N ASP A 150 20.21 -28.97 14.43
CA ASP A 150 21.03 -30.16 14.32
C ASP A 150 21.91 -30.26 15.59
N GLY A 151 21.79 -31.35 16.33
CA GLY A 151 22.57 -31.60 17.53
C GLY A 151 22.38 -33.01 18.07
N ASP A 152 23.32 -33.89 17.70
CA ASP A 152 23.60 -35.22 18.22
C ASP A 152 23.18 -35.45 19.68
N HIS A 153 22.62 -36.63 19.99
CA HIS A 153 23.00 -37.43 21.17
C HIS A 153 22.46 -38.89 21.09
N GLN A 154 23.42 -39.80 20.91
CA GLN A 154 23.47 -41.25 21.25
C GLN A 154 22.80 -42.29 20.35
#